data_AF-A0A521H9D8-F1
#
_entry.id   AF-A0A521H9D8-F1
#
_cell.length_a   1.000
_cell.length_b   1.000
_cell.length_c   1.000
_cell.angle_alpha   90.00
_cell.angle_beta   90.00
_cell.angle_gamma   90.00
#
_symmetry.space_group_name_H-M   'P 1'
#
loop_
_entity.id
_entity.type
_entity.pdbx_description
1 polymer ?
#
loop_
_entity_poly.entity_id
_entity_poly.type
_entity_poly.pdbx_seq_one_letter_code
_entity_poly.pdbx_strand_id
1 'polypeptide(L)'
;MKRKRSKMWEYLEASGVLEKGNEHEIKAIKREYRKKYYLEYKRKSRTEMPEYTIRLSKKNGEYSRIMNASKKHKRTVTRFIRESALAYIDQRFLVPDPILIADLELILSNCLNEIKKIVDKKTNFIWGTENKIESIERRITKLEQEINEVFRNPKQVK
;
A
#
# COMPACT_ATOMS: atom_id res chain seq x y z
N MET A 1 -6.91 -41.90 -3.38
CA MET A 1 -7.08 -40.44 -3.21
C MET A 1 -8.56 -40.07 -3.34
N LYS A 2 -9.26 -39.73 -2.25
CA LYS A 2 -10.65 -39.25 -2.32
C LYS A 2 -10.65 -37.81 -2.85
N ARG A 3 -11.21 -37.58 -4.05
CA ARG A 3 -11.44 -36.22 -4.58
C ARG A 3 -12.35 -35.48 -3.60
N LYS A 4 -11.91 -34.33 -3.09
CA LYS A 4 -12.69 -33.46 -2.20
C LYS A 4 -13.98 -33.08 -2.94
N ARG A 5 -15.14 -33.52 -2.45
CA ARG A 5 -16.43 -33.17 -3.05
C ARG A 5 -16.65 -31.67 -2.85
N SER A 6 -17.22 -31.00 -3.84
CA SER A 6 -17.56 -29.57 -3.71
C SER A 6 -18.69 -29.42 -2.69
N LYS A 7 -18.71 -28.33 -1.91
CA LYS A 7 -19.78 -28.04 -0.93
C LYS A 7 -21.19 -28.08 -1.53
N MET A 8 -21.31 -27.78 -2.83
CA MET A 8 -22.56 -27.94 -3.58
C MET A 8 -23.00 -29.40 -3.68
N TRP A 9 -22.08 -30.33 -3.91
CA TRP A 9 -22.38 -31.76 -4.00
C TRP A 9 -22.79 -32.34 -2.65
N GLU A 10 -22.11 -31.94 -1.58
CA GLU A 10 -22.49 -32.32 -0.20
C GLU A 10 -23.90 -31.81 0.15
N TYR A 11 -24.26 -30.61 -0.32
CA TYR A 11 -25.61 -30.07 -0.13
C TYR A 11 -26.69 -30.82 -0.92
N LEU A 12 -26.38 -31.26 -2.14
CA LEU A 12 -27.30 -32.05 -2.97
C LEU A 12 -27.48 -33.48 -2.44
N GLU A 13 -26.44 -34.04 -1.85
CA GLU A 13 -26.47 -35.34 -1.17
C GLU A 13 -27.29 -35.26 0.13
N ALA A 14 -27.04 -34.24 0.95
CA ALA A 14 -27.82 -33.97 2.16
C ALA A 14 -29.30 -33.66 1.90
N SER A 15 -29.64 -33.11 0.72
CA SER A 15 -31.04 -32.88 0.34
C SER A 15 -31.74 -34.13 -0.22
N GLY A 16 -31.05 -35.26 -0.40
CA GLY A 16 -31.62 -36.53 -0.86
C GLY A 16 -32.02 -36.57 -2.34
N VAL A 17 -31.76 -35.50 -3.10
CA VAL A 17 -32.22 -35.32 -4.49
C VAL A 17 -31.28 -35.99 -5.49
N LEU A 18 -30.07 -36.41 -5.07
CA LEU A 18 -29.15 -37.18 -5.91
C LEU A 18 -29.59 -38.62 -6.16
N GLU A 19 -30.34 -39.24 -5.23
CA GLU A 19 -30.75 -40.65 -5.35
C GLU A 19 -32.17 -40.82 -5.89
N LYS A 20 -33.06 -39.84 -5.67
CA LYS A 20 -34.50 -39.95 -5.95
C LYS A 20 -35.09 -38.76 -6.72
N GLY A 21 -34.30 -37.73 -7.01
CA GLY A 21 -34.81 -36.48 -7.55
C GLY A 21 -34.91 -36.45 -9.07
N ASN A 22 -35.95 -35.81 -9.59
CA ASN A 22 -36.06 -35.50 -11.02
C ASN A 22 -35.13 -34.33 -11.40
N GLU A 23 -34.76 -34.18 -12.68
CA GLU A 23 -33.84 -33.14 -13.16
C GLU A 23 -34.32 -31.72 -12.80
N HIS A 24 -35.63 -31.50 -12.78
CA HIS A 24 -36.26 -30.26 -12.32
C HIS A 24 -36.01 -29.95 -10.85
N GLU A 25 -36.03 -30.98 -9.99
CA GLU A 25 -35.80 -30.84 -8.54
C GLU A 25 -34.33 -30.57 -8.24
N ILE A 26 -33.42 -31.27 -8.93
CA ILE A 26 -31.97 -31.02 -8.84
C ILE A 26 -31.66 -29.56 -9.24
N LYS A 27 -32.31 -29.05 -10.29
CA LYS A 27 -32.11 -27.68 -10.76
C LYS A 27 -32.68 -26.65 -9.78
N ALA A 28 -33.82 -26.94 -9.15
CA ALA A 28 -34.42 -26.10 -8.12
C ALA A 28 -33.50 -26.01 -6.89
N ILE A 29 -33.04 -27.14 -6.35
CA ILE A 29 -32.16 -27.16 -5.18
C ILE A 29 -30.81 -26.50 -5.46
N LYS A 30 -30.22 -26.71 -6.65
CA LYS A 30 -28.99 -25.99 -7.06
C LYS A 30 -29.21 -24.48 -7.06
N ARG A 31 -30.37 -24.00 -7.50
CA ARG A 31 -30.72 -22.58 -7.50
C ARG A 31 -30.87 -22.04 -6.07
N GLU A 32 -31.51 -22.79 -5.19
CA GLU A 32 -31.64 -22.44 -3.78
C GLU A 32 -30.30 -22.39 -3.06
N TYR A 33 -29.45 -23.40 -3.27
CA TYR A 33 -28.09 -23.39 -2.73
C TYR A 33 -27.31 -22.17 -3.18
N ARG A 34 -27.37 -21.81 -4.47
CA ARG A 34 -26.69 -20.60 -4.98
C ARG A 34 -27.23 -19.34 -4.32
N LYS A 35 -28.54 -19.23 -4.10
CA LYS A 35 -29.13 -18.09 -3.39
C LYS A 35 -28.63 -18.03 -1.94
N LYS A 36 -28.66 -19.15 -1.22
CA LYS A 36 -28.20 -19.23 0.18
C LYS A 36 -26.71 -18.90 0.28
N TYR A 37 -25.89 -19.50 -0.56
CA TYR A 37 -24.46 -19.25 -0.63
C TYR A 37 -24.14 -17.79 -0.95
N TYR A 38 -24.82 -17.20 -1.95
CA TYR A 38 -24.63 -15.79 -2.30
C TYR A 38 -25.02 -14.86 -1.16
N LEU A 39 -26.12 -15.16 -0.46
CA LEU A 39 -26.59 -14.40 0.68
C LEU A 39 -25.61 -14.49 1.86
N GLU A 40 -25.12 -15.69 2.18
CA GLU A 40 -24.07 -15.90 3.20
C GLU A 40 -22.76 -15.20 2.82
N TYR A 41 -22.34 -15.29 1.56
CA TYR A 41 -21.18 -14.58 1.04
C TYR A 41 -21.33 -13.06 1.18
N LYS A 42 -22.50 -12.50 0.81
CA LYS A 42 -22.78 -11.07 0.98
C LYS A 42 -22.86 -10.65 2.44
N ARG A 43 -23.43 -11.48 3.32
CA ARG A 43 -23.43 -11.23 4.77
C ARG A 43 -22.00 -11.19 5.31
N LYS A 44 -21.20 -12.21 5.01
CA LYS A 44 -19.79 -12.29 5.42
C LYS A 44 -18.98 -11.12 4.88
N SER A 45 -19.16 -10.78 3.60
CA SER A 45 -18.52 -9.63 2.97
C SER A 45 -18.89 -8.31 3.63
N ARG A 46 -20.14 -8.11 4.11
CA ARG A 46 -20.50 -6.88 4.83
C ARG A 46 -19.81 -6.77 6.19
N THR A 47 -19.57 -7.90 6.85
CA THR A 47 -18.89 -7.94 8.16
C THR A 47 -17.38 -7.77 8.00
N GLU A 48 -16.76 -8.46 7.03
CA GLU A 48 -15.30 -8.50 6.87
C GLU A 48 -14.76 -7.40 5.95
N MET A 49 -15.56 -6.92 5.00
CA MET A 49 -15.16 -5.97 3.96
C MET A 49 -16.25 -4.89 3.79
N PRO A 50 -16.46 -4.02 4.79
CA PRO A 50 -17.41 -2.92 4.68
C PRO A 50 -17.05 -2.02 3.48
N GLU A 51 -18.06 -1.66 2.69
CA GLU A 51 -17.91 -0.85 1.48
C GLU A 51 -18.49 0.55 1.72
N TYR A 52 -17.75 1.57 1.29
CA TYR A 52 -18.18 2.96 1.33
C TYR A 52 -18.26 3.51 -0.09
N THR A 53 -19.40 4.12 -0.43
CA THR A 53 -19.58 4.84 -1.70
C THR A 53 -19.37 6.33 -1.48
N ILE A 54 -18.41 6.91 -2.21
CA ILE A 54 -18.11 8.35 -2.17
C ILE A 54 -18.48 8.94 -3.52
N ARG A 55 -19.20 10.07 -3.52
CA ARG A 55 -19.50 10.85 -4.73
C ARG A 55 -18.56 12.05 -4.78
N LEU A 56 -17.78 12.15 -5.86
CA LEU A 56 -16.84 13.25 -6.07
C LEU A 56 -17.41 14.21 -7.11
N SER A 57 -17.45 15.50 -6.78
CA SER A 57 -17.94 16.52 -7.69
C SER A 57 -16.90 16.86 -8.75
N LYS A 58 -17.32 16.91 -10.01
CA LYS A 58 -16.52 17.46 -11.11
C LYS A 58 -16.58 18.99 -11.13
N LYS A 59 -17.68 19.58 -10.65
CA LYS A 59 -17.96 21.03 -10.73
C LYS A 59 -17.00 21.85 -9.85
N ASN A 60 -16.64 21.34 -8.67
CA ASN A 60 -15.69 21.98 -7.76
C ASN A 60 -14.27 21.37 -7.85
N GLY A 61 -14.03 20.54 -8.87
CA GLY A 61 -12.73 19.92 -9.13
C GLY A 61 -12.25 18.90 -8.08
N GLU A 62 -13.10 18.35 -7.21
CA GLU A 62 -12.70 17.26 -6.31
C GLU A 62 -12.18 16.05 -7.09
N TYR A 63 -12.93 15.62 -8.10
CA TYR A 63 -12.57 14.46 -8.90
C TYR A 63 -11.23 14.63 -9.61
N SER A 64 -10.99 15.78 -10.25
CA SER A 64 -9.76 16.05 -10.98
C SER A 64 -8.55 16.16 -10.05
N ARG A 65 -8.70 16.81 -8.88
CA ARG A 65 -7.64 16.89 -7.87
C ARG A 65 -7.23 15.52 -7.37
N ILE A 66 -8.18 14.67 -7.00
CA ILE A 66 -7.91 13.32 -6.51
C ILE A 66 -7.31 12.45 -7.62
N MET A 67 -7.83 12.52 -8.85
CA MET A 67 -7.30 11.77 -9.99
C MET A 67 -5.84 12.15 -10.30
N ASN A 68 -5.53 13.44 -10.29
CA ASN A 68 -4.18 13.91 -10.55
C ASN A 68 -3.22 13.52 -9.42
N ALA A 69 -3.67 13.60 -8.16
CA ALA A 69 -2.90 13.13 -7.02
C ALA A 69 -2.64 11.62 -7.08
N SER A 70 -3.64 10.80 -7.42
CA SER A 70 -3.44 9.35 -7.52
C SER A 70 -2.41 8.98 -8.59
N LYS A 71 -2.40 9.67 -9.72
CA LYS A 71 -1.38 9.50 -10.77
C LYS A 71 0.02 9.86 -10.27
N LYS A 72 0.18 10.99 -9.57
CA LYS A 72 1.47 11.41 -8.99
C LYS A 72 2.05 10.37 -8.04
N HIS A 73 1.19 9.66 -7.29
CA HIS A 73 1.59 8.60 -6.37
C HIS A 73 1.57 7.19 -7.02
N LYS A 74 1.43 7.08 -8.34
CA LYS A 74 1.41 5.81 -9.08
C LYS A 74 0.39 4.80 -8.51
N ARG A 75 -0.79 5.27 -8.07
CA ARG A 75 -1.89 4.47 -7.51
C ARG A 75 -3.19 4.66 -8.29
N THR A 76 -4.09 3.68 -8.21
CA THR A 76 -5.49 3.86 -8.62
C THR A 76 -6.18 4.83 -7.67
N VAL A 77 -7.23 5.54 -8.14
CA VAL A 77 -7.98 6.51 -7.33
C VAL A 77 -8.49 5.91 -6.02
N THR A 78 -9.10 4.73 -6.10
CA THR A 78 -9.65 4.03 -4.92
C THR A 78 -8.57 3.67 -3.91
N ARG A 79 -7.43 3.16 -4.39
CA ARG A 79 -6.28 2.83 -3.55
C ARG A 79 -5.66 4.07 -2.93
N PHE A 80 -5.52 5.14 -3.70
CA PHE A 80 -5.01 6.42 -3.23
C PHE A 80 -5.88 7.01 -2.11
N ILE A 81 -7.20 7.03 -2.29
CA ILE A 81 -8.13 7.54 -1.26
C ILE A 81 -7.99 6.74 0.04
N ARG A 82 -7.99 5.41 -0.05
CA ARG A 82 -7.83 4.52 1.11
C ARG A 82 -6.49 4.72 1.81
N GLU A 83 -5.39 4.69 1.05
CA GLU A 83 -4.04 4.84 1.61
C GLU A 83 -3.83 6.24 2.19
N SER A 84 -4.39 7.29 1.58
CA SER A 84 -4.32 8.66 2.11
C SER A 84 -5.09 8.82 3.41
N ALA A 85 -6.30 8.26 3.49
CA ALA A 85 -7.11 8.32 4.71
C ALA A 85 -6.41 7.60 5.88
N LEU A 86 -5.89 6.39 5.64
CA LEU A 86 -5.12 5.66 6.64
C LEU A 86 -3.82 6.39 7.00
N ALA A 87 -3.09 6.90 6.01
CA ALA A 87 -1.85 7.63 6.27
C ALA A 87 -2.08 8.88 7.15
N TYR A 88 -3.19 9.59 6.93
CA TYR A 88 -3.57 10.73 7.76
C TYR A 88 -3.90 10.32 9.20
N ILE A 89 -4.66 9.23 9.39
CA ILE A 89 -4.99 8.68 10.71
C ILE A 89 -3.72 8.24 11.45
N ASP A 90 -2.83 7.55 10.74
CA ASP A 90 -1.57 7.02 11.26
C ASP A 90 -0.48 8.11 11.42
N GLN A 91 -0.79 9.38 11.10
CA GLN A 91 0.15 10.50 11.09
C GLN A 91 1.44 10.23 10.27
N ARG A 92 1.30 9.52 9.14
CA ARG A 92 2.41 9.17 8.24
C ARG A 92 2.25 9.81 6.86
N PHE A 93 3.37 10.00 6.18
CA PHE A 93 3.37 10.46 4.80
C PHE A 93 3.02 9.33 3.83
N LEU A 94 2.13 9.62 2.89
CA LEU A 94 1.93 8.78 1.72
C LEU A 94 3.00 9.10 0.69
N VAL A 95 4.06 8.30 0.64
CA VAL A 95 5.18 8.53 -0.28
C VAL A 95 4.76 8.23 -1.74
N PRO A 96 5.05 9.12 -2.72
CA PRO A 96 4.72 8.89 -4.13
C PRO A 96 5.46 7.72 -4.78
N ASP A 97 6.73 7.51 -4.39
CA ASP A 97 7.58 6.46 -4.92
C ASP A 97 8.48 5.87 -3.82
N PRO A 98 8.31 4.59 -3.45
CA PRO A 98 9.18 3.93 -2.47
C PRO A 98 10.65 3.89 -2.88
N ILE A 99 10.94 3.91 -4.19
CA ILE A 99 12.32 3.91 -4.71
C ILE A 99 13.03 5.21 -4.31
N LEU A 100 12.34 6.35 -4.36
CA LEU A 100 12.91 7.64 -3.94
C LEU A 100 13.31 7.64 -2.45
N ILE A 101 12.58 6.91 -1.61
CA ILE A 101 12.94 6.79 -0.18
C ILE A 101 14.14 5.86 -0.01
N ALA A 102 14.19 4.74 -0.74
CA ALA A 102 15.34 3.85 -0.70
C ALA A 102 16.63 4.55 -1.16
N ASP A 103 16.55 5.37 -2.20
CA ASP A 103 17.67 6.19 -2.67
C ASP A 103 18.13 7.17 -1.59
N LEU A 104 17.18 7.77 -0.86
CA LEU A 104 17.47 8.72 0.22
C LEU A 104 18.09 8.03 1.46
N GLU A 105 17.58 6.86 1.83
CA GLU A 105 18.17 6.01 2.87
C GLU A 105 19.60 5.59 2.53
N LEU A 106 19.88 5.32 1.25
CA LEU A 106 21.21 5.00 0.76
C LEU A 106 22.15 6.22 0.86
N ILE A 107 21.70 7.40 0.44
CA ILE A 107 22.46 8.65 0.57
C ILE A 107 22.80 8.94 2.03
N LEU A 108 21.82 8.83 2.93
CA LEU A 108 22.01 8.98 4.38
C LEU A 108 23.04 7.99 4.94
N SER A 109 22.90 6.72 4.56
CA SER A 109 23.81 5.65 5.00
C SER A 109 25.24 5.90 4.53
N ASN A 110 25.42 6.38 3.30
CA ASN A 110 26.72 6.73 2.75
C ASN A 110 27.34 7.91 3.50
N CYS A 111 26.57 8.96 3.77
CA CYS A 111 27.01 10.11 4.56
C CYS A 111 27.47 9.67 5.97
N LEU A 112 26.66 8.87 6.66
CA LEU A 112 26.99 8.33 7.98
C LEU A 112 28.29 7.49 7.95
N ASN A 113 28.44 6.63 6.95
CA ASN A 113 29.62 5.78 6.81
C ASN A 113 30.89 6.60 6.55
N GLU A 114 30.81 7.69 5.80
CA GLU A 114 31.92 8.60 5.57
C GLU A 114 32.30 9.37 6.84
N ILE A 115 31.32 9.87 7.60
CA ILE A 115 31.56 10.51 8.90
C ILE A 115 32.24 9.52 9.85
N LYS A 116 31.76 8.28 9.95
CA LYS A 116 32.39 7.23 10.75
C LYS A 116 33.85 7.00 10.34
N LYS A 117 34.16 6.95 9.04
CA LYS A 117 35.55 6.83 8.56
C LYS A 117 36.44 8.01 8.97
N ILE A 118 35.89 9.22 9.02
CA ILE A 118 36.61 10.43 9.46
C ILE A 118 36.91 10.37 10.97
N VAL A 119 35.96 9.85 11.75
CA VAL A 119 36.06 9.70 13.20
C VAL A 119 36.97 8.52 13.59
N ASP A 120 36.84 7.36 12.93
CA ASP A 120 37.60 6.13 13.22
C ASP A 120 39.07 6.22 12.83
N LYS A 121 39.46 7.18 11.97
CA LYS A 121 40.86 7.57 11.81
C LYS A 121 41.33 8.25 13.11
N LYS A 122 41.73 7.43 14.09
CA LYS A 122 42.46 7.81 15.31
C LYS A 122 43.54 8.84 14.93
N THR A 123 43.41 10.05 15.44
CA THR A 123 44.46 11.07 15.30
C THR A 123 44.71 11.72 16.65
N ASN A 124 45.90 11.47 17.18
CA ASN A 124 46.50 12.11 18.35
C ASN A 124 46.84 13.60 18.13
N PHE A 125 46.06 14.36 17.36
CA PHE A 125 46.39 15.76 17.07
C PHE A 125 45.14 16.65 17.05
N ILE A 126 45.15 17.64 17.95
CA ILE A 126 44.10 18.65 18.18
C ILE A 126 43.84 19.50 16.93
N TRP A 127 44.87 19.70 16.09
CA TRP A 127 44.80 20.47 14.84
C TRP A 127 44.03 19.76 13.71
N GLY A 128 43.81 18.45 13.82
CA GLY A 128 43.01 17.69 12.86
C GLY A 128 41.50 17.81 13.08
N THR A 129 41.06 18.32 14.23
CA THR A 129 39.66 18.30 14.65
C THR A 129 38.79 19.33 13.91
N GLU A 130 39.30 20.53 13.68
CA GLU A 130 38.59 21.59 12.93
C GLU A 130 38.32 21.20 11.48
N ASN A 131 39.33 20.67 10.77
CA ASN A 131 39.16 20.19 9.41
C ASN A 131 38.16 19.01 9.30
N LYS A 132 38.06 18.19 10.35
CA LYS A 132 37.08 17.09 10.41
C LYS A 132 35.67 17.62 10.65
N ILE A 133 35.48 18.59 11.53
CA ILE A 133 34.19 19.24 11.79
C ILE A 133 33.69 19.94 10.53
N GLU A 134 34.55 20.71 9.86
CA GLU A 134 34.17 21.41 8.62
C GLU A 134 33.79 20.42 7.49
N SER A 135 34.48 19.28 7.40
CA SER A 135 34.12 18.22 6.44
C SER A 135 32.78 17.55 6.77
N ILE A 136 32.46 17.38 8.06
CA ILE A 136 31.18 16.81 8.50
C ILE A 136 30.05 17.81 8.20
N GLU A 137 30.24 19.08 8.54
CA GLU A 137 29.28 20.16 8.26
C GLU A 137 28.97 20.29 6.78
N ARG A 138 29.99 20.33 5.90
CA ARG A 138 29.77 20.36 4.44
C ARG A 138 28.95 19.17 3.94
N ARG A 139 29.10 17.99 4.58
CA ARG A 139 28.38 16.78 4.18
C ARG A 139 26.94 16.76 4.68
N ILE A 140 26.71 17.22 5.92
CA ILE A 140 25.37 17.42 6.47
C ILE A 140 24.61 18.47 5.65
N THR A 141 25.24 19.59 5.30
CA THR A 141 24.63 20.63 4.46
C THR A 141 24.25 20.09 3.07
N LYS A 142 25.11 19.27 2.46
CA LYS A 142 24.79 18.63 1.17
C LYS A 142 23.61 17.67 1.29
N LEU A 143 23.57 16.89 2.36
CA LEU A 143 22.48 15.98 2.66
C LEU A 143 21.16 16.73 2.85
N GLU A 144 21.16 17.82 3.61
CA GLU A 144 19.98 18.67 3.81
C GLU A 144 19.49 19.29 2.50
N GLN A 145 20.39 19.67 1.59
CA GLN A 145 20.05 20.16 0.26
C GLN A 145 19.39 19.07 -0.59
N GLU A 146 19.97 17.87 -0.65
CA GLU A 146 19.43 16.73 -1.42
C GLU A 146 18.06 16.28 -0.88
N ILE A 147 17.90 16.21 0.44
CA ILE A 147 16.61 15.92 1.09
C ILE A 147 15.59 17.02 0.75
N ASN A 148 15.96 18.30 0.85
CA ASN A 148 15.06 19.41 0.51
C ASN A 148 14.61 19.35 -0.95
N GLU A 149 15.50 19.04 -1.90
CA GLU A 149 15.14 18.89 -3.31
C GLU A 149 14.15 17.74 -3.53
N VAL A 150 14.39 16.57 -2.91
CA VAL A 150 13.52 15.40 -3.05
C VAL A 150 12.13 15.65 -2.45
N PHE A 151 12.04 16.31 -1.29
CA PHE A 151 10.76 16.52 -0.60
C PHE A 151 9.98 17.75 -1.09
N ARG A 152 10.65 18.87 -1.40
CA ARG A 152 9.98 20.12 -1.79
C ARG A 152 9.76 20.23 -3.30
N ASN A 153 10.66 19.64 -4.11
CA ASN A 153 10.63 19.70 -5.57
C ASN A 153 10.75 18.30 -6.22
N PRO A 154 9.85 17.35 -5.91
CA PRO A 154 9.94 16.01 -6.49
C PRO A 154 9.93 16.07 -8.01
N LYS A 155 10.97 15.52 -8.64
CA LYS A 155 11.09 15.46 -10.12
C LYS A 155 9.84 14.78 -10.67
N GLN A 156 9.13 15.47 -11.56
CA GLN A 156 7.97 14.91 -12.22
C GLN A 156 8.44 13.76 -13.11
N VAL A 157 8.05 12.54 -12.77
CA VAL A 157 8.27 11.37 -13.63
C VAL A 157 7.46 11.59 -14.91
N LYS A 158 8.15 11.73 -16.04
CA LYS A 158 7.53 11.79 -17.38
C LYS A 158 6.89 10.46 -17.76
#